data_AF-A0A1R1JX97-F1
#
_entry.id   AF-A0A1R1JX97-F1
#
_cell.length_a   1.000
_cell.length_b   1.000
_cell.length_c   1.000
_cell.angle_alpha   90.00
_cell.angle_beta   90.00
_cell.angle_gamma   90.00
#
_symmetry.space_group_name_H-M   'P 1'
#
loop_
_entity.id
_entity.type
_entity.pdbx_description
1 polymer ?
#
loop_
_entity_poly.entity_id
_entity_poly.type
_entity_poly.pdbx_seq_one_letter_code
_entity_poly.pdbx_strand_id
1 'polypeptide(L)' 'MALQLTTLKVNAMPGFPPSVNATLTNYSGTTDATYNIRLEYASVAELAAKTYGQIEAEFFAKFAQDYPGLAN' A
#
# COMPACT_ATOMS: atom_id res chain seq x y z
N MET A 1 8.74 5.36 14.32
CA MET A 1 7.84 5.92 13.29
C MET A 1 6.51 5.19 13.32
N ALA A 2 5.39 5.88 13.17
CA ALA A 2 4.09 5.24 12.99
C ALA A 2 3.62 5.52 11.55
N LEU A 3 3.72 4.51 10.68
CA LEU A 3 3.12 4.56 9.36
C LEU A 3 1.69 4.04 9.46
N GLN A 4 0.72 4.82 8.98
CA GLN A 4 -0.68 4.42 8.98
C GLN A 4 -1.23 4.40 7.56
N LEU A 5 -1.94 3.34 7.24
CA LEU A 5 -2.72 3.24 6.01
C LEU A 5 -4.08 3.93 6.23
N THR A 6 -4.37 4.99 5.46
CA THR A 6 -5.56 5.84 5.70
C THR A 6 -6.60 5.75 4.58
N THR A 7 -6.18 5.49 3.35
CA THR A 7 -7.10 5.23 2.23
C THR A 7 -6.68 3.94 1.53
N LEU A 8 -7.64 3.06 1.26
CA LEU A 8 -7.45 1.83 0.49
C LEU A 8 -8.48 1.84 -0.63
N LYS A 9 -8.03 1.91 -1.88
CA LYS A 9 -8.87 1.83 -3.06
C LYS A 9 -8.46 0.63 -3.91
N VAL A 10 -9.32 -0.36 -3.97
CA VAL A 10 -9.17 -1.50 -4.87
C VAL A 10 -9.72 -1.12 -6.23
N ASN A 11 -8.91 -1.25 -7.27
CA ASN A 11 -9.30 -1.11 -8.65
C ASN A 11 -9.21 -2.51 -9.30
N ALA A 12 -10.35 -3.16 -9.47
CA ALA A 12 -10.45 -4.43 -10.17
C ALA A 12 -11.42 -4.26 -11.35
N MET A 13 -10.87 -4.26 -12.57
CA MET A 13 -11.67 -4.24 -13.80
C MET A 13 -11.48 -5.58 -14.53
N PRO A 14 -12.56 -6.17 -15.09
CA PRO A 14 -12.43 -7.37 -15.92
C PRO A 14 -11.46 -7.14 -17.09
N GLY A 15 -10.47 -8.02 -17.26
CA GLY A 15 -9.48 -7.93 -18.33
C GLY A 15 -8.25 -7.05 -18.03
N PHE A 16 -8.17 -6.44 -16.84
CA PHE A 16 -6.98 -5.71 -16.39
C PHE A 16 -6.44 -6.32 -15.08
N PRO A 17 -5.11 -6.27 -14.84
CA PRO A 17 -4.55 -6.66 -13.55
C PRO A 17 -5.17 -5.81 -12.44
N PRO A 18 -5.69 -6.42 -11.36
CA PRO A 18 -6.21 -5.64 -10.25
C PRO A 18 -5.07 -4.90 -9.55
N SER A 19 -5.33 -3.66 -9.21
CA SER A 19 -4.41 -2.84 -8.43
C SER A 19 -5.07 -2.35 -7.16
N VAL A 20 -4.28 -2.21 -6.10
CA VAL A 20 -4.72 -1.57 -4.87
C VAL A 20 -3.87 -0.33 -4.68
N ASN A 21 -4.54 0.82 -4.59
CA ASN A 21 -3.92 2.09 -4.29
C ASN A 21 -4.19 2.42 -2.83
N ALA A 22 -3.13 2.71 -2.08
CA ALA A 22 -3.27 3.16 -0.72
C ALA A 22 -2.47 4.42 -0.45
N THR A 23 -2.97 5.25 0.47
CA THR A 23 -2.19 6.35 1.01
C THR A 23 -1.63 5.95 2.36
N LEU A 24 -0.30 6.00 2.48
CA LEU A 24 0.42 5.84 3.74
C LEU A 24 0.76 7.22 4.28
N THR A 25 0.35 7.48 5.52
CA THR A 25 0.74 8.68 6.25
C THR A 25 1.87 8.32 7.20
N ASN A 26 2.99 9.02 7.10
CA ASN A 26 4.07 8.92 8.08
C ASN A 26 3.88 9.98 9.15
N TYR A 27 3.52 9.55 10.36
CA TYR A 27 3.38 10.41 11.55
C TYR A 27 4.72 10.64 12.28
N SER A 28 5.85 10.49 11.59
CA SER A 28 7.19 10.73 12.14
C SER A 28 7.53 12.23 12.16
N GLY A 29 7.00 12.97 13.13
CA GLY A 29 7.45 14.33 13.45
C GLY A 29 6.37 15.42 13.32
N THR A 30 6.79 16.67 13.11
CA THR A 30 5.95 17.88 13.07
C THR A 30 5.23 18.11 11.74
N THR A 31 5.42 17.25 10.74
CA THR A 31 4.75 17.39 9.43
C THR A 31 4.33 16.01 8.93
N ASP A 32 3.03 15.77 8.92
CA ASP A 32 2.45 14.56 8.36
C ASP A 32 2.71 14.52 6.86
N ALA A 33 3.49 13.54 6.42
CA ALA A 33 3.75 13.33 5.00
C ALA A 33 2.90 12.16 4.50
N THR A 34 2.19 12.37 3.40
CA THR A 34 1.33 11.35 2.77
C THR A 34 1.93 10.85 1.47
N TYR A 35 1.94 9.53 1.30
CA TYR A 35 2.58 8.82 0.20
C TYR A 35 1.58 7.90 -0.48
N ASN A 36 1.45 8.04 -1.80
CA ASN A 36 0.59 7.16 -2.60
C ASN A 36 1.38 5.92 -3.02
N ILE A 37 0.97 4.76 -2.52
CA ILE A 37 1.54 3.46 -2.89
C ILE A 37 0.55 2.71 -3.75
N ARG A 38 1.05 2.06 -4.80
CA ARG A 38 0.28 1.19 -5.69
C ARG A 38 0.88 -0.21 -5.66
N LEU A 39 0.03 -1.20 -5.37
CA LEU A 39 0.32 -2.61 -5.55
C LEU A 39 -0.46 -3.13 -6.74
N GLU A 40 0.18 -3.91 -7.59
CA GLU A 40 -0.44 -4.59 -8.74
C GLU A 40 -0.35 -6.09 -8.51
N TYR A 41 -1.47 -6.78 -8.69
CA TYR A 41 -1.57 -8.22 -8.52
C TYR A 41 -1.82 -8.88 -9.87
N ALA A 42 -1.42 -10.13 -10.04
CA ALA A 42 -1.60 -10.82 -11.31
C ALA A 42 -3.07 -11.14 -11.60
N SER A 43 -3.88 -11.34 -10.55
CA SER A 43 -5.31 -11.67 -10.68
C SER A 43 -6.13 -11.26 -9.47
N VAL A 44 -7.46 -11.16 -9.63
CA VAL A 44 -8.38 -10.85 -8.52
C VAL A 44 -8.41 -12.00 -7.50
N ALA A 45 -8.21 -13.23 -7.96
CA ALA A 45 -8.11 -14.40 -7.10
C ALA A 45 -6.90 -14.32 -6.14
N GLU A 46 -5.77 -13.79 -6.63
CA GLU A 46 -4.58 -13.57 -5.80
C GLU A 46 -4.83 -12.51 -4.73
N LEU A 47 -5.47 -11.39 -5.10
CA LEU A 47 -5.85 -10.35 -4.16
C LEU A 47 -6.87 -10.88 -3.12
N ALA A 48 -7.87 -11.64 -3.55
CA ALA A 48 -8.90 -12.20 -2.68
C ALA A 48 -8.37 -13.29 -1.74
N ALA A 49 -7.28 -13.97 -2.12
CA ALA A 49 -6.61 -14.96 -1.27
C ALA A 49 -5.78 -14.32 -0.14
N LYS A 50 -5.49 -13.02 -0.21
CA LYS A 50 -4.70 -12.29 0.78
C LYS A 50 -5.60 -11.72 1.88
N THR A 51 -5.12 -11.83 3.11
CA THR A 51 -5.74 -11.15 4.25
C THR A 51 -5.38 -9.68 4.27
N TYR A 52 -6.19 -8.87 4.95
CA TYR A 52 -5.92 -7.43 5.12
C TYR A 52 -4.51 -7.17 5.68
N GLY A 53 -4.08 -7.93 6.70
CA GLY A 53 -2.74 -7.77 7.28
C GLY A 53 -1.59 -8.12 6.33
N GLN A 54 -1.79 -9.05 5.38
CA GLN A 54 -0.79 -9.34 4.34
C GLN A 54 -0.71 -8.20 3.33
N ILE A 55 -1.85 -7.65 2.92
CA ILE A 55 -1.92 -6.51 2.00
C ILE A 55 -1.24 -5.29 2.65
N GLU A 56 -1.49 -5.01 3.93
CA GLU A 56 -0.81 -3.96 4.67
C GLU A 56 0.71 -4.16 4.71
N ALA A 57 1.18 -5.37 4.99
CA ALA A 57 2.62 -5.66 5.00
C ALA A 57 3.27 -5.41 3.62
N GLU A 58 2.59 -5.75 2.53
CA GLU A 58 3.05 -5.46 1.17
C GLU A 58 3.09 -3.96 0.87
N PHE A 59 2.13 -3.18 1.39
CA PHE A 59 2.15 -1.73 1.29
C PHE A 59 3.34 -1.12 2.02
N PHE A 60 3.66 -1.59 3.23
CA PHE A 60 4.84 -1.14 3.96
C PHE A 60 6.14 -1.55 3.26
N ALA A 61 6.20 -2.77 2.72
CA ALA A 61 7.36 -3.23 1.95
C ALA A 61 7.57 -2.37 0.69
N LYS A 62 6.49 -2.06 -0.04
CA LYS A 62 6.54 -1.21 -1.22
C LYS A 62 6.92 0.23 -0.87
N PHE A 63 6.41 0.75 0.24
CA PHE A 63 6.82 2.04 0.79
C PHE A 63 8.32 2.07 1.12
N ALA A 64 8.85 1.02 1.74
CA ALA A 64 10.29 0.92 2.03
C ALA A 64 11.15 0.84 0.77
N GLN A 65 10.65 0.22 -0.29
CA GLN A 65 11.33 0.19 -1.59
C GLN A 65 11.31 1.56 -2.29
N ASP A 66 10.16 2.23 -2.31
CA ASP A 66 10.01 3.52 -3.00
C ASP A 66 10.64 4.66 -2.20
N TYR A 67 10.71 4.53 -0.86
CA TYR A 67 11.22 5.53 0.08
C TYR A 67 12.20 4.92 1.10
N PRO A 68 13.36 4.41 0.66
CA PRO A 68 14.32 3.71 1.54
C PRO A 68 14.87 4.59 2.68
N GLY A 69 14.91 5.91 2.49
CA GLY A 69 15.32 6.88 3.52
C GLY A 69 14.27 7.19 4.58
N LEU A 70 13.03 6.73 4.40
CA LEU A 70 11.89 7.01 5.29
C LEU A 70 11.35 5.77 5.99
N ALA A 71 11.93 4.60 5.73
CA ALA A 71 11.48 3.31 6.25
C ALA A 71 12.33 2.77 7.41
N ASN A 72 13.20 3.60 8.00
CA ASN A 72 14.01 3.28 9.20
C ASN A 72 13.44 3.95 10.46
#